data_AF-A0AAE4L4U4-F1
#
_entry.id   AF-A0AAE4L4U4-F1
#
_cell.length_a   1.000
_cell.length_b   1.000
_cell.length_c   1.000
_cell.angle_alpha   90.00
_cell.angle_beta   90.00
_cell.angle_gamma   90.00
#
_symmetry.space_group_name_H-M   'P 1'
#
loop_
_entity.id
_entity.type
_entity.pdbx_description
1 polymer ?
#
loop_
_entity_poly.entity_id
_entity_poly.type
_entity_poly.pdbx_seq_one_letter_code
_entity_poly.pdbx_strand_id
1 'polypeptide(L)'
;MEDCKLSLISHPAHIRQSSFDVLKCVAAFLVVAIHYGPYWINPISRIAVPLFFMITGYYFVTFSAISKFRKHFRKILIMTISASLFYGFLSFSSAIYFGTFDNWFDSKFNLKTIAVYTLFDLDLFQIHLWYFYALAYDLLIIYFLTRKKKTHYLYYAIPLLLLAFFLLRYLRYPNCYYRNWLFEGLPCISIGMLIREYEEKIKSLFTDTQLIVFTLFSLMLCSFEFLSHKFIWGGGNR
;
A
#
# COMPACT_ATOMS: atom_id res chain seq x y z
N MET A 1 14.62 -30.52 -19.79
CA MET A 1 14.66 -30.88 -18.35
C MET A 1 14.87 -29.64 -17.47
N GLU A 2 14.25 -28.49 -17.81
CA GLU A 2 14.40 -27.22 -17.07
C GLU A 2 13.06 -26.64 -16.56
N ASP A 3 11.92 -27.21 -16.95
CA ASP A 3 10.60 -26.83 -16.40
C ASP A 3 10.29 -27.50 -15.04
N CYS A 4 11.12 -28.45 -14.61
CA CYS A 4 10.89 -29.28 -13.41
C CYS A 4 11.45 -28.69 -12.10
N LYS A 5 12.04 -27.49 -12.12
CA LYS A 5 12.51 -26.80 -10.89
C LYS A 5 11.74 -25.53 -10.53
N LEU A 6 10.78 -25.11 -11.36
CA LEU A 6 9.76 -24.13 -10.94
C LEU A 6 8.61 -24.78 -10.16
N SER A 7 8.61 -26.10 -10.01
CA SER A 7 7.63 -26.88 -9.25
C SER A 7 7.97 -27.03 -7.77
N LEU A 8 9.18 -26.68 -7.32
CA LEU A 8 9.58 -26.83 -5.92
C LEU A 8 9.13 -25.69 -4.99
N ILE A 9 8.32 -24.76 -5.51
CA ILE A 9 7.46 -23.88 -4.69
C ILE A 9 6.03 -23.95 -5.23
N SER A 10 5.55 -25.14 -5.61
CA SER A 10 4.11 -25.34 -5.74
C SER A 10 3.53 -25.53 -4.33
N HIS A 11 3.44 -24.44 -3.57
CA HIS A 11 2.41 -24.39 -2.54
C HIS A 11 1.07 -24.77 -3.21
N PRO A 12 0.28 -25.67 -2.59
CA PRO A 12 -0.93 -26.20 -3.21
C PRO A 12 -1.81 -25.08 -3.72
N ALA A 13 -2.47 -25.34 -4.85
CA ALA A 13 -3.34 -24.38 -5.51
C ALA A 13 -4.29 -23.73 -4.50
N HIS A 14 -4.22 -22.40 -4.48
CA HIS A 14 -4.93 -21.42 -3.68
C HIS A 14 -6.33 -21.85 -3.22
N ILE A 15 -6.46 -22.34 -1.99
CA ILE A 15 -7.75 -22.29 -1.28
C ILE A 15 -7.95 -20.84 -0.91
N ARG A 16 -8.95 -20.17 -1.49
CA ARG A 16 -9.32 -18.80 -1.12
C ARG A 16 -9.53 -18.70 0.40
N GLN A 17 -8.75 -17.87 1.07
CA GLN A 17 -8.90 -17.65 2.51
C GLN A 17 -9.91 -16.53 2.76
N SER A 18 -11.06 -16.90 3.32
CA SER A 18 -12.11 -15.96 3.73
C SER A 18 -11.61 -14.88 4.69
N SER A 19 -10.67 -15.22 5.58
CA SER A 19 -10.06 -14.27 6.52
C SER A 19 -9.38 -13.09 5.83
N PHE A 20 -8.69 -13.31 4.70
CA PHE A 20 -8.08 -12.21 3.95
C PHE A 20 -9.12 -11.33 3.25
N ASP A 21 -10.27 -11.87 2.87
CA ASP A 21 -11.35 -11.08 2.29
C ASP A 21 -12.03 -10.20 3.34
N VAL A 22 -12.27 -10.73 4.55
CA VAL A 22 -12.74 -9.96 5.70
C VAL A 22 -11.76 -8.83 6.02
N LEU A 23 -10.47 -9.15 6.05
CA LEU A 23 -9.42 -8.19 6.35
C LEU A 23 -9.34 -7.06 5.31
N LYS A 24 -9.46 -7.38 4.01
CA LYS A 24 -9.57 -6.38 2.92
C LYS A 24 -10.82 -5.52 3.06
N CYS A 25 -11.95 -6.11 3.46
CA CYS A 25 -13.18 -5.38 3.68
C CYS A 25 -13.02 -4.35 4.81
N VAL A 26 -12.47 -4.76 5.96
CA VAL A 26 -12.15 -3.86 7.08
C VAL A 26 -11.17 -2.77 6.63
N ALA A 27 -10.10 -3.13 5.92
CA ALA A 27 -9.13 -2.16 5.40
C ALA A 27 -9.77 -1.14 4.45
N ALA A 28 -10.73 -1.54 3.62
CA ALA A 28 -11.44 -0.62 2.73
C ALA A 28 -12.20 0.45 3.52
N PHE A 29 -12.88 0.08 4.61
CA PHE A 29 -13.52 1.05 5.50
C PHE A 29 -12.51 1.94 6.22
N LEU A 30 -11.35 1.39 6.62
CA LEU A 30 -10.28 2.19 7.22
C LEU A 30 -9.70 3.22 6.24
N VAL A 31 -9.63 2.92 4.94
CA VAL A 31 -9.26 3.92 3.90
C VAL A 31 -10.27 5.06 3.85
N VAL A 32 -11.56 4.79 3.98
CA VAL A 32 -12.57 5.86 4.06
C VAL A 32 -12.39 6.65 5.35
N ALA A 33 -12.20 5.96 6.47
CA ALA A 33 -12.08 6.57 7.79
C ALA A 33 -10.88 7.52 7.93
N ILE A 34 -9.74 7.24 7.29
CA ILE A 34 -8.58 8.15 7.36
C ILE A 34 -8.78 9.46 6.58
N HIS A 35 -9.68 9.48 5.59
CA HIS A 35 -9.94 10.69 4.78
C HIS A 35 -11.18 11.46 5.24
N TYR A 36 -12.20 10.77 5.73
CA TYR A 36 -13.51 11.34 6.05
C TYR A 36 -14.03 10.96 7.43
N GLY A 37 -13.31 10.10 8.15
CA GLY A 37 -13.68 9.65 9.49
C GLY A 37 -13.18 10.58 10.59
N PRO A 38 -13.58 10.30 11.84
CA PRO A 38 -13.19 11.13 12.97
C PRO A 38 -11.70 10.96 13.30
N TYR A 39 -11.04 12.05 13.69
CA TYR A 39 -9.58 12.08 13.90
C TYR A 39 -9.04 10.97 14.83
N TRP A 40 -9.81 10.51 15.81
CA TRP A 40 -9.40 9.50 16.77
C TRP A 40 -9.21 8.09 16.18
N ILE A 41 -9.77 7.81 15.00
CA ILE A 41 -9.58 6.51 14.33
C ILE A 41 -8.29 6.47 13.49
N ASN A 42 -7.71 7.64 13.18
CA ASN A 42 -6.57 7.77 12.28
C ASN A 42 -5.37 6.89 12.63
N PRO A 43 -4.95 6.72 13.90
CA PRO A 43 -3.79 5.87 14.24
C PRO A 43 -3.97 4.44 13.73
N ILE A 44 -5.18 3.90 13.84
CA ILE A 44 -5.51 2.54 13.37
C ILE A 44 -5.73 2.56 11.86
N SER A 45 -6.43 3.56 11.31
CA SER A 45 -6.77 3.59 9.89
C SER A 45 -5.55 3.69 8.96
N ARG A 46 -4.40 4.18 9.45
CA ARG A 46 -3.13 4.24 8.70
C ARG A 46 -2.61 2.87 8.27
N ILE A 47 -3.02 1.77 8.91
CA ILE A 47 -2.56 0.43 8.55
C ILE A 47 -3.17 -0.07 7.22
N ALA A 48 -4.26 0.53 6.76
CA ALA A 48 -5.07 -0.02 5.68
C ALA A 48 -4.29 -0.21 4.37
N VAL A 49 -3.52 0.80 3.96
CA VAL A 49 -2.75 0.76 2.71
C VAL A 49 -1.58 -0.24 2.80
N PRO A 50 -0.72 -0.20 3.84
CA PRO A 50 0.29 -1.24 4.07
C PRO A 50 -0.28 -2.66 4.06
N LEU A 51 -1.47 -2.85 4.64
CA LEU A 51 -2.16 -4.14 4.67
C LEU A 51 -2.54 -4.63 3.27
N PHE A 52 -3.10 -3.75 2.43
CA PHE A 52 -3.41 -4.09 1.04
C PHE A 52 -2.16 -4.48 0.24
N PHE A 53 -1.04 -3.78 0.44
CA PHE A 53 0.24 -4.14 -0.16
C PHE A 53 0.74 -5.51 0.31
N MET A 54 0.76 -5.74 1.63
CA MET A 54 1.17 -7.03 2.21
C MET A 54 0.31 -8.19 1.72
N ILE A 55 -1.02 -8.02 1.66
CA ILE A 55 -1.90 -9.08 1.16
C ILE A 55 -1.64 -9.33 -0.33
N THR A 56 -1.39 -8.28 -1.13
CA THR A 56 -0.99 -8.46 -2.53
C THR A 56 0.30 -9.26 -2.66
N GLY A 57 1.32 -8.92 -1.87
CA GLY A 57 2.59 -9.63 -1.85
C GLY A 57 2.47 -11.10 -1.44
N TYR A 58 1.65 -11.37 -0.43
CA TYR A 58 1.36 -12.73 0.03
C TYR A 58 0.81 -13.61 -1.10
N TYR A 59 -0.12 -13.07 -1.89
CA TYR A 59 -0.67 -13.81 -3.03
C TYR A 59 0.24 -13.79 -4.26
N PHE A 60 1.10 -12.79 -4.42
CA PHE A 60 1.98 -12.64 -5.59
C PHE A 60 2.83 -13.89 -5.85
N VAL A 61 3.37 -14.50 -4.78
CA VAL A 61 4.16 -15.74 -4.86
C VAL A 61 3.40 -16.86 -5.61
N THR A 62 2.07 -16.90 -5.48
CA THR A 62 1.19 -17.93 -6.08
C THR A 62 0.75 -17.63 -7.53
N PHE A 63 0.84 -16.37 -7.97
CA PHE A 63 0.41 -15.95 -9.32
C PHE A 63 1.53 -15.31 -10.17
N SER A 64 2.79 -15.43 -9.74
CA SER A 64 3.97 -14.90 -10.43
C SER A 64 4.20 -15.47 -11.85
N ALA A 65 3.53 -16.58 -12.20
CA ALA A 65 3.51 -17.10 -13.56
C ALA A 65 2.94 -16.08 -14.57
N ILE A 66 3.60 -15.92 -15.72
CA ILE A 66 3.36 -14.84 -16.69
C ILE A 66 1.88 -14.65 -17.07
N SER A 67 1.15 -15.74 -17.30
CA SER A 67 -0.27 -15.68 -17.71
C SER A 67 -1.18 -15.18 -16.58
N LYS A 68 -0.93 -15.64 -15.34
CA LYS A 68 -1.69 -15.23 -14.16
C LYS A 68 -1.35 -13.80 -13.76
N PHE A 69 -0.06 -13.43 -13.79
CA PHE A 69 0.39 -12.06 -13.55
C PHE A 69 -0.24 -11.10 -14.55
N ARG A 70 -0.19 -11.38 -15.87
CA ARG A 70 -0.81 -10.51 -16.90
C ARG A 70 -2.30 -10.30 -16.66
N LYS A 71 -3.03 -11.35 -16.25
CA LYS A 71 -4.47 -11.25 -15.93
C LYS A 71 -4.70 -10.37 -14.70
N HIS A 72 -3.92 -10.54 -13.63
CA HIS A 72 -4.02 -9.73 -12.42
C HIS A 72 -3.63 -8.26 -12.68
N PHE A 73 -2.49 -8.05 -13.32
CA PHE A 73 -1.97 -6.73 -13.66
C PHE A 73 -2.94 -5.95 -14.56
N ARG A 74 -3.56 -6.60 -15.56
CA ARG A 74 -4.62 -5.99 -16.38
C ARG A 74 -5.80 -5.52 -15.54
N LYS A 75 -6.23 -6.28 -14.53
CA LYS A 75 -7.32 -5.86 -13.64
C LYS A 75 -6.93 -4.62 -12.83
N ILE A 76 -5.71 -4.60 -12.29
CA ILE A 76 -5.19 -3.42 -11.57
C ILE A 76 -5.18 -2.21 -12.49
N LEU A 77 -4.63 -2.31 -13.70
CA LEU A 77 -4.61 -1.21 -14.67
C LEU A 77 -6.02 -0.70 -15.02
N ILE A 78 -6.98 -1.61 -15.26
CA ILE A 78 -8.36 -1.22 -15.53
C ILE A 78 -8.94 -0.47 -14.33
N MET A 79 -8.75 -0.97 -13.10
CA MET A 79 -9.21 -0.30 -11.89
C MET A 79 -8.58 1.09 -11.72
N THR A 80 -7.26 1.21 -11.91
CA THR A 80 -6.54 2.48 -11.86
C THR A 80 -7.14 3.47 -12.85
N ILE A 81 -7.21 3.10 -14.14
CA ILE A 81 -7.72 3.97 -15.20
C ILE A 81 -9.18 4.35 -14.94
N SER A 82 -10.04 3.39 -14.59
CA SER A 82 -11.45 3.65 -14.31
C SER A 82 -11.63 4.60 -13.12
N ALA A 83 -10.87 4.41 -12.04
CA ALA A 83 -10.91 5.31 -10.89
C ALA A 83 -10.43 6.71 -11.28
N SER A 84 -9.32 6.84 -11.98
CA SER A 84 -8.76 8.14 -12.38
C SER A 84 -9.67 8.89 -13.34
N LEU A 85 -10.31 8.18 -14.28
CA LEU A 85 -11.32 8.79 -15.15
C LEU A 85 -12.54 9.28 -14.37
N PHE A 86 -13.05 8.47 -13.43
CA PHE A 86 -14.19 8.84 -12.61
C PHE A 86 -13.90 10.08 -11.75
N TYR A 87 -12.80 10.06 -10.99
CA TYR A 87 -12.42 11.19 -10.14
C TYR A 87 -11.94 12.40 -10.94
N GLY A 88 -11.32 12.19 -12.10
CA GLY A 88 -10.97 13.25 -13.03
C GLY A 88 -12.20 13.95 -13.58
N PHE A 89 -13.23 13.21 -13.96
CA PHE A 89 -14.51 13.77 -14.39
C PHE A 89 -15.20 14.58 -13.30
N LEU A 90 -15.23 14.07 -12.06
CA LEU A 90 -15.78 14.82 -10.91
C LEU A 90 -14.99 16.10 -10.63
N SER A 91 -13.65 16.03 -10.65
CA SER A 91 -12.78 17.17 -10.42
C SER A 91 -12.95 18.24 -11.51
N PHE A 92 -13.02 17.82 -12.78
CA PHE A 92 -13.31 18.68 -13.92
C PHE A 92 -14.69 19.34 -13.78
N SER A 93 -15.74 18.56 -13.50
CA SER A 93 -17.11 19.07 -13.35
C SER A 93 -17.21 20.11 -12.24
N SER A 94 -16.53 19.89 -11.11
CA SER A 94 -16.41 20.85 -10.01
C SER A 94 -15.74 22.15 -10.46
N ALA A 95 -14.62 22.06 -11.19
CA ALA A 95 -13.91 23.24 -11.68
C ALA A 95 -14.75 24.10 -12.64
N ILE A 96 -15.57 23.47 -13.49
CA ILE A 96 -16.52 24.18 -14.35
C ILE A 96 -17.62 24.84 -13.52
N TYR A 97 -18.23 24.10 -12.58
CA TYR A 97 -19.33 24.60 -11.76
C TYR A 97 -18.94 25.81 -10.90
N PHE A 98 -17.73 25.80 -10.34
CA PHE A 98 -17.21 26.90 -9.53
C PHE A 98 -16.48 28.00 -10.33
N GLY A 99 -16.39 27.87 -11.66
CA GLY A 99 -15.71 28.86 -12.52
C GLY A 99 -14.20 28.94 -12.31
N THR A 100 -13.55 27.88 -11.82
CA THR A 100 -12.11 27.82 -11.52
C THR A 100 -11.33 26.99 -12.53
N PHE A 101 -11.81 26.91 -13.78
CA PHE A 101 -11.25 26.01 -14.80
C PHE A 101 -9.77 26.27 -15.10
N ASP A 102 -9.38 27.53 -15.32
CA ASP A 102 -8.00 27.87 -15.69
C ASP A 102 -7.01 27.46 -14.59
N ASN A 103 -7.33 27.81 -13.33
CA ASN A 103 -6.54 27.41 -12.16
C ASN A 103 -6.48 25.88 -12.01
N TRP A 104 -7.59 25.18 -12.26
CA TRP A 104 -7.61 23.73 -12.22
C TRP A 104 -6.69 23.15 -13.30
N PHE A 105 -6.80 23.63 -14.54
CA PHE A 105 -6.02 23.15 -15.68
C PHE A 105 -4.52 23.35 -15.43
N ASP A 106 -4.10 24.55 -15.03
CA ASP A 106 -2.70 24.87 -14.74
C ASP A 106 -2.14 24.04 -13.56
N SER A 107 -2.97 23.76 -12.55
CA SER A 107 -2.55 22.93 -11.42
C SER A 107 -2.30 21.47 -11.81
N LYS A 108 -3.09 20.94 -12.77
CA LYS A 108 -3.05 19.53 -13.17
C LYS A 108 -2.06 19.26 -14.30
N PHE A 109 -1.97 20.16 -15.28
CA PHE A 109 -1.25 19.95 -16.53
C PHE A 109 0.01 20.80 -16.67
N ASN A 110 0.70 21.09 -15.56
CA ASN A 110 2.04 21.67 -15.63
C ASN A 110 3.14 20.59 -15.48
N LEU A 111 4.32 20.88 -16.04
CA LEU A 111 5.44 19.95 -16.10
C LEU A 111 5.91 19.50 -14.71
N LYS A 112 5.92 20.41 -13.73
CA LYS A 112 6.35 20.11 -12.35
C LYS A 112 5.38 19.11 -11.71
N THR A 113 4.08 19.31 -11.85
CA THR A 113 3.09 18.41 -11.28
C THR A 113 3.15 17.06 -11.99
N ILE A 114 3.24 17.01 -13.32
CA ILE A 114 3.41 15.77 -14.08
C ILE A 114 4.66 14.99 -13.64
N ALA A 115 5.78 15.68 -13.45
CA ALA A 115 7.01 15.05 -12.96
C ALA A 115 6.84 14.48 -11.54
N VAL A 116 6.24 15.25 -10.62
CA VAL A 116 5.97 14.79 -9.26
C VAL A 116 4.99 13.62 -9.23
N TYR A 117 3.95 13.64 -10.07
CA TYR A 117 3.00 12.54 -10.23
C TYR A 117 3.67 11.25 -10.71
N THR A 118 4.56 11.37 -11.69
CA THR A 118 5.25 10.20 -12.27
C THR A 118 6.31 9.63 -11.33
N LEU A 119 7.01 10.49 -10.57
CA LEU A 119 8.10 10.06 -9.70
C LEU A 119 7.62 9.54 -8.33
N PHE A 120 6.58 10.14 -7.77
CA PHE A 120 6.11 9.85 -6.41
C PHE A 120 4.73 9.20 -6.36
N ASP A 121 4.16 8.79 -7.51
CA ASP A 121 2.83 8.18 -7.63
C ASP A 121 1.70 8.96 -6.96
N LEU A 122 1.83 10.30 -6.91
CA LEU A 122 0.70 11.15 -6.54
C LEU A 122 -0.36 11.04 -7.66
N ASP A 123 -1.62 10.96 -7.27
CA ASP A 123 -2.71 10.94 -8.24
C ASP A 123 -3.07 12.37 -8.68
N LEU A 124 -3.34 12.51 -9.98
CA LEU A 124 -3.72 13.75 -10.64
C LEU A 124 -5.03 14.34 -10.10
N PHE A 125 -5.96 13.52 -9.62
CA PHE A 125 -7.34 13.92 -9.38
C PHE A 125 -7.75 13.84 -7.91
N GLN A 126 -7.29 12.84 -7.14
CA GLN A 126 -7.60 12.66 -5.72
C GLN A 126 -6.53 11.89 -4.93
N ILE A 127 -6.27 12.36 -3.70
CA ILE A 127 -5.19 11.86 -2.85
C ILE A 127 -5.24 10.36 -2.56
N HIS A 128 -6.41 9.72 -2.48
CA HIS A 128 -6.54 8.30 -2.14
C HIS A 128 -6.20 7.33 -3.28
N LEU A 129 -6.06 7.81 -4.52
CA LEU A 129 -5.80 6.96 -5.69
C LEU A 129 -4.34 6.53 -5.82
N TRP A 130 -3.42 7.21 -5.13
CA TRP A 130 -1.98 6.94 -5.19
C TRP A 130 -1.62 5.45 -5.05
N TYR A 131 -2.36 4.73 -4.19
CA TYR A 131 -2.19 3.30 -3.95
C TYR A 131 -2.26 2.48 -5.24
N PHE A 132 -3.18 2.79 -6.15
CA PHE A 132 -3.36 2.02 -7.38
C PHE A 132 -2.19 2.15 -8.35
N TYR A 133 -1.57 3.34 -8.40
CA TYR A 133 -0.38 3.60 -9.19
C TYR A 133 0.84 2.90 -8.59
N ALA A 134 1.05 3.10 -7.29
CA ALA A 134 2.12 2.45 -6.55
C ALA A 134 2.06 0.93 -6.67
N LEU A 135 0.86 0.35 -6.54
CA LEU A 135 0.65 -1.08 -6.72
C LEU A 135 1.04 -1.56 -8.13
N ALA A 136 0.73 -0.80 -9.17
CA ALA A 136 1.10 -1.16 -10.53
C ALA A 136 2.64 -1.10 -10.72
N TYR A 137 3.29 -0.07 -10.19
CA TYR A 137 4.75 0.09 -10.26
C TYR A 137 5.46 -1.05 -9.53
N ASP A 138 5.08 -1.30 -8.28
CA ASP A 138 5.69 -2.33 -7.46
C ASP A 138 5.48 -3.74 -8.04
N LEU A 139 4.27 -4.05 -8.51
CA LEU A 139 4.01 -5.34 -9.16
C LEU A 139 4.89 -5.55 -10.38
N LEU A 140 5.13 -4.51 -11.18
CA LEU A 140 5.99 -4.59 -12.35
C LEU A 140 7.46 -4.80 -11.96
N ILE A 141 7.96 -4.02 -10.99
CA ILE A 141 9.33 -4.13 -10.47
C ILE A 141 9.58 -5.53 -9.90
N ILE A 142 8.68 -5.99 -9.02
CA ILE A 142 8.78 -7.31 -8.37
C ILE A 142 8.68 -8.42 -9.41
N TYR A 143 7.81 -8.30 -10.41
CA TYR A 143 7.72 -9.26 -11.50
C TYR A 143 9.04 -9.39 -12.25
N PHE A 144 9.67 -8.29 -12.65
CA PHE A 144 10.97 -8.34 -13.33
C PHE A 144 12.09 -8.91 -12.44
N LEU A 145 12.12 -8.55 -11.16
CA LEU A 145 13.11 -9.09 -10.22
C LEU A 145 12.93 -10.58 -9.97
N THR A 146 11.68 -11.05 -9.89
CA THR A 146 11.33 -12.48 -9.80
C THR A 146 11.80 -13.24 -11.03
N ARG A 147 11.58 -12.71 -12.23
CA ARG A 147 12.08 -13.31 -13.48
C ARG A 147 13.60 -13.39 -13.54
N LYS A 148 14.30 -12.41 -12.97
CA LYS A 148 15.76 -12.39 -12.86
C LYS A 148 16.31 -13.19 -11.67
N LYS A 149 15.46 -13.84 -10.86
CA LYS A 149 15.83 -14.55 -9.61
C LYS A 149 16.56 -13.64 -8.60
N LYS A 150 16.20 -12.37 -8.58
CA LYS A 150 16.81 -11.28 -7.79
C LYS A 150 15.91 -10.79 -6.65
N THR A 151 14.93 -11.58 -6.24
CA THR A 151 13.97 -11.24 -5.16
C THR A 151 14.64 -11.04 -3.81
N HIS A 152 15.74 -11.74 -3.52
CA HIS A 152 16.49 -11.58 -2.28
C HIS A 152 16.99 -10.13 -2.04
N TYR A 153 17.30 -9.37 -3.10
CA TYR A 153 17.68 -7.96 -2.95
C TYR A 153 16.53 -7.10 -2.41
N LEU A 154 15.28 -7.42 -2.77
CA LEU A 154 14.13 -6.74 -2.18
C LEU A 154 14.04 -7.01 -0.69
N TYR A 155 14.28 -8.25 -0.26
CA TYR A 155 14.23 -8.64 1.14
C TYR A 155 15.30 -7.93 1.97
N TYR A 156 16.52 -7.80 1.44
CA TYR A 156 17.57 -7.00 2.08
C TYR A 156 17.27 -5.50 2.10
N ALA A 157 16.51 -5.00 1.11
CA ALA A 157 16.14 -3.58 1.04
C ALA A 157 15.01 -3.19 2.01
N ILE A 158 14.13 -4.13 2.43
CA ILE A 158 13.00 -3.86 3.35
C ILE A 158 13.40 -2.99 4.55
N PRO A 159 14.39 -3.38 5.40
CA PRO A 159 14.72 -2.59 6.58
C PRO A 159 15.21 -1.19 6.23
N LEU A 160 15.97 -1.04 5.15
CA LEU A 160 16.49 0.26 4.71
C LEU A 160 15.37 1.18 4.20
N LEU A 161 14.45 0.63 3.39
CA LEU A 161 13.31 1.38 2.85
C LEU A 161 12.35 1.83 3.95
N LEU A 162 12.05 0.95 4.91
CA LEU A 162 11.23 1.30 6.07
C LEU A 162 11.94 2.30 6.99
N LEU A 163 13.26 2.17 7.20
CA LEU A 163 14.01 3.15 7.97
C LEU A 163 13.93 4.53 7.32
N ALA A 164 14.13 4.62 6.00
CA ALA A 164 13.96 5.86 5.26
C ALA A 164 12.54 6.41 5.36
N PHE A 165 11.51 5.56 5.25
CA PHE A 165 10.11 5.93 5.46
C PHE A 165 9.90 6.62 6.82
N PHE A 166 10.36 5.98 7.91
CA PHE A 166 10.18 6.51 9.26
C PHE A 166 11.00 7.77 9.51
N LEU A 167 12.23 7.85 8.99
CA LEU A 167 13.08 9.05 9.09
C LEU A 167 12.46 10.24 8.36
N LEU A 168 12.01 10.08 7.12
CA LEU A 168 11.37 11.15 6.35
C LEU A 168 10.09 11.63 7.03
N ARG A 169 9.31 10.70 7.58
CA ARG A 169 8.12 11.03 8.38
C ARG A 169 8.48 11.79 9.66
N TYR A 170 9.51 11.36 10.38
CA TYR A 170 9.98 12.01 11.61
C TYR A 170 10.48 13.44 11.34
N LEU A 171 11.21 13.63 10.25
CA LEU A 171 11.71 14.93 9.78
C LEU A 171 10.61 15.83 9.19
N ARG A 172 9.34 15.39 9.22
CA ARG A 172 8.16 16.14 8.73
C ARG A 172 8.24 16.54 7.26
N TYR A 173 8.88 15.71 6.42
CA TYR A 173 8.77 15.89 4.97
C TYR A 173 7.32 15.73 4.52
N PRO A 174 6.90 16.38 3.41
CA PRO A 174 5.57 16.20 2.87
C PRO A 174 5.26 14.72 2.58
N ASN A 175 4.01 14.33 2.78
CA ASN A 175 3.57 12.93 2.70
C ASN A 175 4.02 12.19 1.44
N CYS A 176 4.06 12.86 0.28
CA CYS A 176 4.44 12.25 -1.00
C CYS A 176 5.89 11.72 -1.05
N TYR A 177 6.80 12.26 -0.23
CA TYR A 177 8.19 11.84 -0.23
C TYR A 177 8.42 10.47 0.41
N TYR A 178 7.51 10.03 1.29
CA TYR A 178 7.62 8.74 1.98
C TYR A 178 6.41 7.83 1.76
N ARG A 179 5.22 8.36 1.44
CA ARG A 179 4.03 7.59 1.06
C ARG A 179 3.97 7.44 -0.46
N ASN A 180 4.80 6.54 -0.97
CA ASN A 180 4.92 6.24 -2.39
C ASN A 180 5.26 4.76 -2.60
N TRP A 181 5.34 4.35 -3.86
CA TRP A 181 5.73 2.99 -4.26
C TRP A 181 7.05 2.54 -3.63
N LEU A 182 8.06 3.41 -3.55
CA LEU A 182 9.39 3.00 -3.11
C LEU A 182 9.47 2.72 -1.60
N PHE A 183 8.98 3.64 -0.76
CA PHE A 183 9.20 3.59 0.69
C PHE A 183 8.04 2.95 1.47
N GLU A 184 6.83 2.94 0.92
CA GLU A 184 5.66 2.30 1.54
C GLU A 184 5.27 1.02 0.77
N GLY A 185 5.09 1.12 -0.54
CA GLY A 185 4.58 0.02 -1.36
C GLY A 185 5.52 -1.19 -1.45
N LEU A 186 6.69 -1.02 -2.06
CA LEU A 186 7.70 -2.03 -2.31
C LEU A 186 8.10 -2.82 -1.05
N PRO A 187 8.43 -2.20 0.10
CA PRO A 187 8.74 -2.96 1.31
C PRO A 187 7.51 -3.71 1.83
N CYS A 188 6.31 -3.13 1.79
CA CYS A 188 5.11 -3.82 2.28
C CYS A 188 4.72 -5.03 1.41
N ILE A 189 4.78 -4.91 0.07
CA ILE A 189 4.56 -6.07 -0.81
C ILE A 189 5.64 -7.14 -0.55
N SER A 190 6.90 -6.73 -0.40
CA SER A 190 8.01 -7.66 -0.15
C SER A 190 7.87 -8.38 1.20
N ILE A 191 7.37 -7.71 2.25
CA ILE A 191 7.01 -8.35 3.53
C ILE A 191 5.91 -9.39 3.31
N GLY A 192 4.88 -9.08 2.52
CA GLY A 192 3.84 -10.03 2.16
C GLY A 192 4.40 -11.30 1.50
N MET A 193 5.34 -11.13 0.57
CA MET A 193 6.03 -12.24 -0.09
C MET A 193 6.84 -13.08 0.91
N LEU A 194 7.60 -12.43 1.80
CA LEU A 194 8.35 -13.11 2.87
C LEU A 194 7.43 -13.92 3.79
N ILE A 195 6.29 -13.33 4.20
CA ILE A 195 5.32 -14.03 5.06
C ILE A 195 4.83 -15.29 4.37
N ARG A 196 4.57 -15.25 3.05
CA ARG A 196 4.14 -16.43 2.30
C ARG A 196 5.25 -17.46 2.15
N GLU A 197 6.47 -17.05 1.79
CA GLU A 197 7.59 -17.96 1.57
C GLU A 197 8.05 -18.66 2.86
N TYR A 198 7.95 -17.98 4.01
CA TYR A 198 8.36 -18.49 5.31
C TYR A 198 7.17 -18.81 6.22
N GLU A 199 5.97 -19.00 5.66
CA GLU A 199 4.72 -19.14 6.42
C GLU A 199 4.82 -20.23 7.51
N GLU A 200 5.29 -21.42 7.15
CA GLU A 200 5.42 -22.55 8.08
C GLU A 200 6.48 -22.28 9.18
N LYS A 201 7.56 -21.57 8.83
CA LYS A 201 8.59 -21.17 9.80
C LYS A 201 8.07 -20.09 10.75
N ILE A 202 7.28 -19.14 10.26
CA ILE A 202 6.67 -18.10 11.11
C ILE A 202 5.67 -18.73 12.07
N LYS A 203 4.83 -19.65 11.58
CA LYS A 203 3.88 -20.42 12.41
C LYS A 203 4.57 -21.27 13.48
N SER A 204 5.76 -21.78 13.21
CA SER A 204 6.51 -22.54 14.22
C SER A 204 7.23 -21.66 15.25
N LEU A 205 7.51 -20.40 14.91
CA LEU A 205 8.16 -19.45 15.81
C LEU A 205 7.19 -18.78 16.79
N PHE A 206 5.92 -18.63 16.40
CA PHE A 206 4.93 -17.91 17.19
C PHE A 206 3.69 -18.77 17.43
N THR A 207 3.28 -18.85 18.70
CA THR A 207 1.97 -19.39 19.08
C THR A 207 0.86 -18.38 18.80
N ASP A 208 -0.37 -18.87 18.61
CA ASP A 208 -1.55 -18.00 18.43
C ASP A 208 -1.70 -17.01 19.59
N THR A 209 -1.42 -17.43 20.83
CA THR A 209 -1.42 -16.57 22.01
C THR A 209 -0.42 -15.42 21.88
N GLN A 210 0.80 -15.67 21.40
CA GLN A 210 1.79 -14.61 21.20
C GLN A 210 1.36 -13.63 20.12
N LEU A 211 0.77 -14.11 19.02
CA LEU A 211 0.24 -13.25 17.96
C LEU A 211 -0.90 -12.35 18.47
N ILE A 212 -1.79 -12.89 19.31
CA ILE A 212 -2.86 -12.13 19.96
C ILE A 212 -2.24 -11.07 20.90
N VAL A 213 -1.27 -11.45 21.74
CA VAL A 213 -0.58 -10.52 22.65
C VAL A 213 0.11 -9.39 21.88
N PHE A 214 0.83 -9.69 20.79
CA PHE A 214 1.45 -8.66 19.96
C PHE A 214 0.42 -7.73 19.32
N THR A 215 -0.72 -8.26 18.90
CA THR A 215 -1.81 -7.47 18.32
C THR A 215 -2.40 -6.51 19.36
N LEU A 216 -2.70 -7.02 20.56
CA LEU A 216 -3.23 -6.21 21.67
C LEU A 216 -2.22 -5.15 22.11
N PHE A 217 -0.94 -5.50 22.21
CA PHE A 217 0.13 -4.57 22.52
C PHE A 217 0.24 -3.47 21.46
N SER A 218 0.12 -3.81 20.17
CA SER A 218 0.13 -2.83 19.07
C SER A 218 -1.07 -1.89 19.14
N LEU A 219 -2.26 -2.39 19.46
CA LEU A 219 -3.46 -1.56 19.66
C LEU A 219 -3.31 -0.62 20.87
N MET A 220 -2.68 -1.09 21.94
CA MET A 220 -2.34 -0.25 23.11
C MET A 220 -1.40 0.89 22.71
N LEU A 221 -0.35 0.61 21.92
CA LEU A 221 0.57 1.63 21.42
C LEU A 221 -0.13 2.65 20.51
N CYS A 222 -1.03 2.23 19.62
CA CYS A 222 -1.86 3.14 18.83
C CYS A 222 -2.74 4.05 19.71
N SER A 223 -3.29 3.48 20.78
CA SER A 223 -4.09 4.24 21.75
C SER A 223 -3.23 5.26 22.51
N PHE A 224 -1.99 4.90 22.85
CA PHE A 224 -1.02 5.81 23.46
C PHE A 224 -0.59 6.93 22.50
N GLU A 225 -0.36 6.64 21.21
CA GLU A 225 -0.10 7.66 20.19
C GLU A 225 -1.25 8.68 20.14
N PHE A 226 -2.50 8.20 20.14
CA PHE A 226 -3.67 9.07 20.15
C PHE A 226 -3.72 9.98 21.39
N LEU A 227 -3.56 9.39 22.58
CA LEU A 227 -3.60 10.12 23.84
C LEU A 227 -2.47 11.15 23.95
N SER A 228 -1.25 10.78 23.57
CA SER A 228 -0.11 11.71 23.57
C SER A 228 -0.32 12.86 22.60
N HIS A 229 -0.84 12.60 21.39
CA HIS A 229 -1.18 13.67 20.46
C HIS A 229 -2.25 14.61 21.04
N LYS A 230 -3.30 14.07 21.67
CA LYS A 230 -4.35 14.87 22.31
C LYS A 230 -3.81 15.67 23.51
N PHE A 231 -2.90 15.11 24.30
CA PHE A 231 -2.32 15.80 25.45
C PHE A 231 -1.39 16.94 25.03
N ILE A 232 -0.52 16.71 24.05
CA ILE A 232 0.47 17.69 23.58
C ILE A 232 -0.20 18.81 22.78
N TRP A 233 -1.19 18.49 21.94
CA TRP A 233 -1.76 19.44 20.97
C TRP A 233 -3.23 19.82 21.26
N GLY A 234 -3.92 19.09 22.13
CA GLY A 234 -5.34 19.34 22.45
C GLY A 234 -5.56 20.37 23.57
N GLY A 235 -4.50 20.94 24.16
CA GLY A 235 -4.59 22.03 25.15
C GLY A 235 -4.67 23.43 24.54
N GLY A 236 -4.57 23.58 23.22
CA GLY A 236 -4.39 24.87 22.55
C GLY A 236 -5.63 25.70 22.22
N ASN A 237 -6.85 25.22 22.51
CA ASN A 237 -8.07 26.01 22.33
C ASN A 237 -8.95 25.91 23.59
N ARG A 238 -8.73 26.85 24.51
CA ARG A 238 -9.76 27.46 25.36
C ARG A 238 -9.59 28.97 25.28
#